data_AF-A0A851VWB9-F1
#
_entry.id   AF-A0A851VWB9-F1
#
_cell.length_a   1.000
_cell.length_b   1.000
_cell.length_c   1.000
_cell.angle_alpha   90.00
_cell.angle_beta   90.00
_cell.angle_gamma   90.00
#
_symmetry.space_group_name_H-M   'P 1'
#
loop_
_entity.id
_entity.type
_entity.pdbx_description
1 polymer ?
#
loop_
_entity_poly.entity_id
_entity_poly.type
_entity_poly.pdbx_seq_one_letter_code
_entity_poly.pdbx_strand_id
1 'polypeptide(L)'
;AGFAVESEEPNSLLQRAVALLQSSYLDSTSQQGFQYSKAILVENDLFLSELQAFARAKAAAGYSQEELQETFAFLLFEKEEEAKEVCQSGLRVNSSSNSTLGDPAKGVYISKYSDCLQPRPWSHRKSGYIVICKLIKVKTKVL
;
A
#
# COMPACT_ATOMS: atom_id res chain seq x y z
N ALA A 1 9.16 -20.96 7.40
CA ALA A 1 7.74 -20.90 7.75
C ALA A 1 6.94 -20.87 6.46
N GLY A 2 6.10 -21.87 6.24
CA GLY A 2 5.29 -22.00 5.02
C GLY A 2 4.07 -21.08 5.11
N PHE A 3 3.81 -20.33 4.04
CA PHE A 3 2.60 -19.55 3.89
C PHE A 3 1.39 -20.50 3.81
N ALA A 4 0.43 -20.36 4.73
CA ALA A 4 -0.86 -20.97 4.58
C ALA A 4 -1.60 -20.21 3.47
N VAL A 5 -2.08 -20.94 2.47
CA VAL A 5 -2.95 -20.40 1.41
C VAL A 5 -4.37 -20.71 1.84
N GLU A 6 -5.06 -19.74 2.42
CA GLU A 6 -6.51 -19.81 2.54
C GLU A 6 -7.12 -19.57 1.15
N SER A 7 -7.90 -20.54 0.70
CA SER A 7 -8.37 -20.64 -0.68
C SER A 7 -9.58 -19.73 -0.92
N GLU A 8 -9.38 -18.41 -0.94
CA GLU A 8 -10.26 -17.52 -1.72
C GLU A 8 -10.07 -17.86 -3.20
N GLU A 9 -11.15 -18.03 -3.98
CA GLU A 9 -11.02 -18.29 -5.41
C GLU A 9 -10.08 -17.24 -6.04
N PRO A 10 -9.04 -17.63 -6.78
CA PRO A 10 -8.02 -16.70 -7.27
C PRO A 10 -8.60 -15.52 -8.09
N ASN A 11 -9.79 -15.72 -8.67
CA ASN A 11 -10.54 -14.67 -9.35
C ASN A 11 -11.18 -13.64 -8.39
N SER A 12 -11.69 -14.03 -7.22
CA SER A 12 -12.33 -13.09 -6.29
C SER A 12 -11.30 -12.15 -5.64
N LEU A 13 -10.13 -12.67 -5.26
CA LEU A 13 -9.06 -11.86 -4.67
C LEU A 13 -8.51 -10.86 -5.69
N LEU A 14 -8.20 -11.31 -6.91
CA LEU A 14 -7.72 -10.43 -7.97
C LEU A 14 -8.74 -9.34 -8.29
N GLN A 15 -10.03 -9.69 -8.42
CA GLN A 15 -11.09 -8.71 -8.67
C GLN A 15 -11.19 -7.66 -7.56
N ARG A 16 -11.12 -8.08 -6.29
CA ARG A 16 -11.13 -7.16 -5.13
C ARG A 16 -9.93 -6.22 -5.13
N ALA A 17 -8.72 -6.76 -5.37
CA ALA A 17 -7.50 -5.96 -5.46
C ALA A 17 -7.57 -4.95 -6.62
N VAL A 18 -8.06 -5.37 -7.79
CA VAL A 18 -8.25 -4.50 -8.96
C VAL A 18 -9.28 -3.41 -8.67
N ALA A 19 -10.42 -3.74 -8.07
CA ALA A 19 -11.43 -2.76 -7.71
C ALA A 19 -10.88 -1.71 -6.72
N LEU A 20 -10.07 -2.14 -5.75
CA LEU A 20 -9.40 -1.25 -4.80
C LEU A 20 -8.42 -0.31 -5.52
N LEU A 21 -7.58 -0.85 -6.40
CA LEU A 21 -6.66 -0.06 -7.22
C LEU A 21 -7.43 0.96 -8.06
N GLN A 22 -8.46 0.54 -8.79
CA GLN A 22 -9.25 1.41 -9.65
C GLN A 22 -9.99 2.51 -8.89
N SER A 23 -10.51 2.20 -7.70
CA SER A 23 -11.16 3.19 -6.82
C SER A 23 -10.19 4.25 -6.27
N SER A 24 -8.89 3.99 -6.38
CA SER A 24 -7.81 4.85 -5.86
C SER A 24 -7.00 5.54 -6.96
N TYR A 25 -7.49 5.56 -8.19
CA TYR A 25 -6.88 6.36 -9.26
C TYR A 25 -7.09 7.85 -9.04
N LEU A 26 -6.07 8.63 -9.36
CA LEU A 26 -6.18 10.08 -9.49
C LEU A 26 -6.91 10.46 -10.79
N ASP A 27 -6.63 9.74 -11.88
CA ASP A 27 -7.25 9.94 -13.19
C ASP A 27 -8.09 8.71 -13.59
N SER A 28 -9.38 8.92 -13.82
CA SER A 28 -10.30 7.88 -14.27
C SER A 28 -9.91 7.24 -15.61
N THR A 29 -9.16 7.94 -16.47
CA THR A 29 -8.71 7.42 -17.76
C THR A 29 -7.60 6.36 -17.62
N SER A 30 -6.94 6.29 -16.46
CA SER A 30 -5.90 5.30 -16.13
C SER A 30 -6.40 3.85 -16.18
N GLN A 31 -7.72 3.62 -16.10
CA GLN A 31 -8.30 2.26 -16.13
C GLN A 31 -7.92 1.45 -17.37
N GLN A 32 -7.66 2.11 -18.50
CA GLN A 32 -7.29 1.44 -19.75
C GLN A 32 -5.76 1.24 -19.89
N GLY A 33 -4.97 1.79 -18.96
CA GLY A 33 -3.50 1.78 -19.02
C GLY A 33 -2.83 0.60 -18.32
N PHE A 34 -3.55 -0.14 -17.48
CA PHE A 34 -3.00 -1.22 -16.66
C PHE A 34 -3.73 -2.55 -16.86
N GLN A 35 -2.97 -3.63 -16.93
CA GLN A 35 -3.48 -4.99 -16.90
C GLN A 35 -2.92 -5.72 -15.68
N TYR A 36 -3.81 -6.27 -14.85
CA TYR A 36 -3.44 -7.00 -13.64
C TYR A 36 -3.60 -8.51 -13.87
N SER A 37 -2.54 -9.28 -13.62
CA SER A 37 -2.50 -10.71 -13.94
C SER A 37 -2.61 -11.62 -12.71
N LYS A 38 -2.21 -11.15 -11.53
CA LYS A 38 -2.16 -11.93 -10.29
C LYS A 38 -2.30 -11.04 -9.07
N ALA A 39 -2.93 -11.56 -8.03
CA ALA A 39 -2.96 -10.98 -6.69
C ALA A 39 -2.53 -12.02 -5.67
N ILE A 40 -1.88 -11.57 -4.60
CA ILE A 40 -1.46 -12.39 -3.45
C ILE A 40 -1.85 -11.62 -2.20
N LEU A 41 -2.57 -12.27 -1.29
CA LEU A 41 -2.85 -11.71 0.02
C LEU A 41 -1.64 -11.95 0.93
N VAL A 42 -1.18 -10.91 1.61
CA VAL A 42 -0.07 -10.99 2.55
C VAL A 42 -0.62 -11.01 3.96
N GLU A 43 -0.54 -12.18 4.60
CA GLU A 43 -0.93 -12.37 5.98
C GLU A 43 0.31 -12.23 6.87
N ASN A 44 0.31 -11.18 7.69
CA ASN A 44 1.36 -10.92 8.67
C ASN A 44 0.70 -10.53 9.99
N ASP A 45 0.50 -11.52 10.85
CA ASP A 45 -0.18 -11.36 12.14
C ASP A 45 0.50 -10.34 13.04
N LEU A 46 1.83 -10.24 12.94
CA LEU A 46 2.62 -9.28 13.70
C LEU A 46 2.22 -7.85 13.31
N PHE A 47 2.28 -7.50 12.03
CA PHE A 47 1.89 -6.16 11.58
C PHE A 47 0.40 -5.87 11.78
N LEU A 48 -0.46 -6.87 11.61
CA LEU A 48 -1.89 -6.71 11.87
C LEU A 48 -2.13 -6.39 13.35
N SER A 49 -1.45 -7.10 14.24
CA SER A 49 -1.57 -6.87 15.69
C SER A 49 -1.03 -5.49 16.10
N GLU A 50 0.07 -5.04 15.51
CA GLU A 50 0.65 -3.71 15.74
C GLU A 50 -0.28 -2.60 15.24
N LEU A 51 -0.87 -2.75 14.06
CA LEU A 51 -1.83 -1.80 13.49
C LEU A 51 -3.07 -1.66 14.40
N GLN A 52 -3.62 -2.79 14.85
CA GLN A 52 -4.75 -2.80 15.78
C GLN A 52 -4.39 -2.20 17.15
N ALA A 53 -3.19 -2.50 17.67
CA ALA A 53 -2.71 -1.93 18.92
C ALA A 53 -2.55 -0.41 18.81
N PHE A 54 -2.01 0.08 17.68
CA PHE A 54 -1.92 1.50 17.38
C PHE A 54 -3.31 2.16 17.33
N ALA A 55 -4.27 1.55 16.64
CA ALA A 55 -5.65 2.05 16.57
C ALA A 55 -6.27 2.17 17.97
N ARG A 56 -6.16 1.13 18.80
CA ARG A 56 -6.68 1.12 20.18
C ARG A 56 -6.02 2.20 21.05
N ALA A 57 -4.70 2.37 20.93
CA ALA A 57 -3.97 3.40 21.68
C ALA A 57 -4.41 4.81 21.29
N LYS A 58 -4.66 5.07 20.00
CA LYS A 58 -5.17 6.36 19.53
C LYS A 58 -6.62 6.60 19.92
N ALA A 59 -7.47 5.58 19.86
CA ALA A 59 -8.85 5.68 20.35
C ALA A 59 -8.89 6.04 21.84
N ALA A 60 -8.05 5.39 22.66
CA ALA A 60 -7.92 5.71 24.08
C ALA A 60 -7.39 7.14 24.34
N ALA A 61 -6.62 7.70 23.39
CA ALA A 61 -6.16 9.09 23.41
C ALA A 61 -7.20 10.10 22.90
N GLY A 62 -8.43 9.68 22.60
CA GLY A 62 -9.55 10.55 22.23
C GLY A 62 -9.68 10.86 20.73
N TYR A 63 -9.00 10.11 19.86
CA TYR A 63 -9.16 10.25 18.41
C TYR A 63 -10.53 9.69 17.98
N SER A 64 -11.19 10.37 17.03
CA SER A 64 -12.48 9.91 16.52
C SER A 64 -12.34 8.71 15.58
N GLN A 65 -13.44 8.01 15.32
CA GLN A 65 -13.44 6.88 14.39
C GLN A 65 -13.07 7.32 12.96
N GLU A 66 -13.44 8.53 12.56
CA GLU A 66 -13.07 9.13 11.29
C GLU A 66 -11.56 9.40 11.20
N GLU A 67 -10.92 9.85 12.29
CA GLU A 67 -9.46 10.06 12.36
C GLU A 67 -8.67 8.74 12.38
N LEU A 68 -9.34 7.63 12.73
CA LEU A 68 -8.77 6.28 12.75
C LEU A 68 -9.19 5.43 11.56
N GLN A 69 -9.79 6.05 10.55
CA GLN A 69 -10.22 5.35 9.35
C GLN A 69 -9.01 4.67 8.68
N GLU A 70 -9.15 3.37 8.48
CA GLU A 70 -8.23 2.60 7.66
C GLU A 70 -8.36 3.05 6.20
N THR A 71 -7.21 3.28 5.57
CA THR A 71 -7.08 3.68 4.18
C THR A 71 -6.02 2.83 3.50
N PHE A 72 -5.96 2.90 2.19
CA PHE A 72 -4.97 2.18 1.39
C PHE A 72 -3.99 3.14 0.73
N ALA A 73 -2.76 2.69 0.58
CA ALA A 73 -1.73 3.36 -0.18
C ALA A 73 -0.85 2.34 -0.90
N PHE A 74 -0.06 2.81 -1.87
CA PHE A 74 0.48 1.98 -2.94
C PHE A 74 1.97 2.23 -3.13
N LEU A 75 2.70 1.14 -3.40
CA LEU A 75 4.11 1.17 -3.81
C LEU A 75 4.30 0.28 -5.04
N LEU A 76 5.14 0.74 -5.97
CA LEU A 76 5.50 0.01 -7.17
C LEU A 76 6.94 -0.49 -7.09
N PHE A 77 7.13 -1.76 -7.41
CA PHE A 77 8.43 -2.41 -7.49
C PHE A 77 8.62 -2.99 -8.89
N GLU A 78 9.82 -2.86 -9.45
CA GLU A 78 10.15 -3.53 -10.71
C GLU A 78 10.41 -5.03 -10.49
N LYS A 79 10.87 -5.42 -9.30
CA LYS A 79 11.24 -6.80 -8.94
C LYS A 79 10.33 -7.39 -7.86
N GLU A 80 10.04 -8.68 -7.98
CA GLU A 80 9.18 -9.39 -7.02
C GLU A 80 9.85 -9.50 -5.65
N GLU A 81 11.17 -9.65 -5.63
CA GLU A 81 11.96 -9.82 -4.40
C GLU A 81 11.87 -8.59 -3.50
N GLU A 82 11.92 -7.38 -4.09
CA GLU A 82 11.79 -6.12 -3.37
C GLU A 82 10.38 -5.96 -2.79
N ALA A 83 9.34 -6.31 -3.56
CA ALA A 83 7.97 -6.32 -3.07
C ALA A 83 7.80 -7.31 -1.89
N LYS A 84 8.35 -8.52 -2.03
CA LYS A 84 8.33 -9.55 -0.97
C LYS A 84 9.07 -9.10 0.29
N GLU A 85 10.22 -8.44 0.15
CA GLU A 85 10.97 -7.94 1.31
C GLU A 85 10.13 -6.95 2.13
N VAL A 86 9.42 -6.03 1.47
CA VAL A 86 8.52 -5.08 2.15
C VAL A 86 7.34 -5.79 2.80
N CYS A 87 6.77 -6.79 2.14
CA CYS A 87 5.69 -7.61 2.72
C CYS A 87 6.12 -8.38 3.98
N GLN A 88 7.38 -8.80 4.05
CA GLN A 88 7.93 -9.55 5.19
C GLN A 88 8.42 -8.64 6.32
N SER A 89 9.11 -7.57 5.97
CA SER A 89 9.85 -6.73 6.92
C SER A 89 9.21 -5.37 7.21
N GLY A 90 8.11 -5.06 6.54
CA GLY A 90 7.38 -3.80 6.68
C GLY A 90 8.04 -2.66 5.93
N LEU A 91 7.46 -1.47 6.07
CA LEU A 91 7.96 -0.25 5.46
C LEU A 91 9.15 0.30 6.27
N ARG A 92 10.29 0.51 5.62
CA ARG A 92 11.51 1.06 6.25
C ARG A 92 11.78 2.50 5.77
N VAL A 93 12.32 3.32 6.67
CA VAL A 93 12.85 4.65 6.34
C VAL A 93 14.03 4.53 5.37
N ASN A 94 14.36 5.61 4.67
CA ASN A 94 15.38 5.64 3.60
C ASN A 94 15.11 4.68 2.43
N SER A 95 13.89 4.18 2.28
CA SER A 95 13.49 3.36 1.12
C SER A 95 13.26 4.18 -0.15
N SER A 96 13.14 5.51 -0.04
CA SER A 96 13.01 6.43 -1.16
C SER A 96 13.96 7.61 -0.99
N SER A 97 14.45 8.16 -2.11
CA SER A 97 15.23 9.41 -2.12
C SER A 97 14.36 10.68 -2.17
N ASN A 98 13.03 10.55 -2.07
CA ASN A 98 12.13 11.69 -2.10
C ASN A 98 12.25 12.47 -0.78
N SER A 99 12.44 13.79 -0.86
CA SER A 99 12.57 14.66 0.31
C SER A 99 11.52 15.79 0.34
N THR A 100 10.48 15.73 -0.49
CA THR A 100 9.47 16.79 -0.64
C THR A 100 8.66 17.05 0.63
N LEU A 101 8.38 16.01 1.42
CA LEU A 101 7.63 16.08 2.69
C LEU A 101 8.55 16.04 3.93
N GLY A 102 9.87 16.14 3.72
CA GLY A 102 10.88 16.09 4.79
C GLY A 102 11.94 15.03 4.58
N ASP A 103 12.76 14.85 5.59
CA ASP A 103 13.92 13.96 5.60
C ASP A 103 13.51 12.48 5.41
N PRO A 104 13.97 11.80 4.34
CA PRO A 104 13.68 10.38 4.11
C PRO A 104 14.18 9.45 5.23
N ALA A 105 15.12 9.90 6.08
CA ALA A 105 15.56 9.14 7.23
C ALA A 105 14.57 9.14 8.40
N LYS A 106 13.53 9.99 8.34
CA LYS A 106 12.54 10.19 9.40
C LYS A 106 11.14 9.72 9.05
N GLY A 107 10.95 9.17 7.84
CA GLY A 107 9.65 8.74 7.37
C GLY A 107 9.74 7.87 6.13
N VAL A 108 8.57 7.44 5.66
CA VAL A 108 8.44 6.64 4.43
C VAL A 108 7.52 7.38 3.48
N TYR A 109 7.90 7.40 2.20
CA TYR A 109 7.04 7.90 1.14
C TYR A 109 6.21 6.75 0.59
N ILE A 110 4.91 6.99 0.48
CA ILE A 110 3.97 6.05 -0.09
C ILE A 110 2.91 6.80 -0.90
N SER A 111 2.50 6.25 -2.03
CA SER A 111 1.56 6.92 -2.92
C SER A 111 0.13 6.71 -2.44
N LYS A 112 -0.62 7.80 -2.31
CA LYS A 112 -2.07 7.74 -2.07
C LYS A 112 -2.83 7.17 -3.27
N TYR A 113 -2.35 7.47 -4.49
CA TYR A 113 -3.03 7.09 -5.72
C TYR A 113 -2.29 5.95 -6.42
N SER A 114 -3.03 4.96 -6.89
CA SER A 114 -2.53 3.71 -7.49
C SER A 114 -2.05 3.86 -8.93
N ASP A 115 -2.31 5.00 -9.58
CA ASP A 115 -1.82 5.38 -10.91
C ASP A 115 -0.68 6.42 -10.86
N CYS A 116 -0.34 6.93 -9.66
CA CYS A 116 0.73 7.91 -9.45
C CYS A 116 1.85 7.32 -8.57
N LEU A 117 2.49 6.25 -9.04
CA LEU A 117 3.43 5.46 -8.24
C LEU A 117 4.90 5.88 -8.41
N GLN A 118 5.22 6.64 -9.45
CA GLN A 118 6.58 7.13 -9.70
C GLN A 118 6.54 8.47 -10.47
N PRO A 119 7.58 9.30 -10.37
CA PRO A 119 7.62 10.60 -11.06
C PRO A 119 7.59 10.49 -12.59
N ARG A 120 8.05 9.37 -13.15
CA ARG A 120 8.03 9.12 -14.59
C ARG A 120 6.82 8.26 -14.95
N PRO A 121 6.13 8.54 -16.07
CA PRO A 121 5.06 7.66 -16.53
C PRO A 121 5.54 6.22 -16.69
N TRP A 122 4.71 5.27 -16.26
CA TRP A 122 5.00 3.85 -16.48
C TRP A 122 4.91 3.55 -17.98
N SER A 123 6.05 3.24 -18.61
CA SER A 123 6.13 3.11 -20.07
C SER A 123 5.43 1.84 -20.55
N HIS A 124 4.82 1.93 -21.73
CA HIS A 124 4.30 0.78 -22.46
C HIS A 124 5.40 -0.30 -22.55
N ARG A 125 5.09 -1.55 -22.13
CA ARG A 125 5.96 -2.75 -22.04
C ARG A 125 6.68 -3.02 -20.71
N LYS A 126 6.51 -2.20 -19.67
CA LYS A 126 7.02 -2.57 -18.34
C LYS A 126 6.00 -3.38 -17.54
N SER A 127 6.46 -4.43 -16.87
CA SER A 127 5.72 -5.18 -15.84
C SER A 127 6.32 -4.90 -14.47
N GLY A 128 5.52 -4.98 -13.42
CA GLY A 128 5.97 -4.72 -12.06
C GLY A 128 4.95 -5.23 -11.03
N TYR A 129 5.25 -4.98 -9.77
CA TYR A 129 4.50 -5.45 -8.62
C TYR A 129 4.01 -4.26 -7.81
N ILE A 130 2.71 -4.20 -7.54
CA ILE A 130 2.12 -3.18 -6.67
C ILE A 130 1.85 -3.81 -5.31
N VAL A 131 2.43 -3.23 -4.26
CA VAL A 131 2.10 -3.55 -2.88
C VAL A 131 0.99 -2.59 -2.43
N ILE A 132 -0.12 -3.15 -1.97
CA ILE A 132 -1.25 -2.42 -1.38
C ILE A 132 -1.07 -2.45 0.14
N CYS A 133 -0.75 -1.32 0.74
CA CYS A 133 -0.59 -1.18 2.18
C CYS A 133 -1.86 -0.64 2.81
N LYS A 134 -2.37 -1.32 3.83
CA LYS A 134 -3.38 -0.79 4.74
C LYS A 134 -2.72 0.10 5.78
N LEU A 135 -3.24 1.31 6.00
CA LEU A 135 -2.71 2.26 6.97
C LEU A 135 -3.81 3.07 7.65
N ILE A 136 -3.52 3.58 8.85
CA ILE A 136 -4.41 4.50 9.57
C ILE A 136 -3.91 5.91 9.33
N LYS A 137 -4.73 6.74 8.69
CA LYS A 137 -4.40 8.14 8.42
C LYS A 137 -4.84 9.02 9.57
N VAL A 138 -3.94 9.27 10.51
CA VAL A 138 -4.16 10.26 11.57
C VAL A 138 -4.04 11.69 11.02
N LYS A 139 -4.39 12.69 11.84
CA LYS A 139 -4.32 14.12 11.53
C LYS A 139 -3.15 14.48 10.62
N THR A 140 -3.48 14.82 9.37
CA THR A 140 -2.51 15.26 8.38
C THR A 140 -2.03 16.67 8.73
N LYS A 141 -0.72 16.87 8.76
CA LYS A 141 -0.15 18.21 8.63
C LYS A 141 -0.01 18.49 7.14
N VAL A 142 -0.64 19.57 6.68
CA VAL A 142 -0.35 20.14 5.36
C VAL A 142 0.93 20.95 5.54
N LEU A 143 1.98 20.57 4.82
CA LEU A 143 3.24 21.31 4.76
C LEU A 143 3.15 22.43 3.73
#